data_AF-A0A959HVI7-F1
#
_entry.id   AF-A0A959HVI7-F1
#
_cell.length_a   1.000
_cell.length_b   1.000
_cell.length_c   1.000
_cell.angle_alpha   90.00
_cell.angle_beta   90.00
_cell.angle_gamma   90.00
#
_symmetry.space_group_name_H-M   'P 1'
#
loop_
_entity.id
_entity.type
_entity.pdbx_description
1 polymer ?
#
loop_
_entity_poly.entity_id
_entity_poly.type
_entity_poly.pdbx_seq_one_letter_code
_entity_poly.pdbx_strand_id
1 'polypeptide(L)'
;MIVYGTSARKADSFEIQNTVCPSCGQSASQHVTVFSRYAHVYWIPLFPIGKKSVAECANCKRTIEQKQFPDQLKMRFDQRVTKVKTPIVHWLGTGIIGFAIVAFSAGSLIESSRTPDPRETLLHADIAAMTSSPSALADSNAFLIKALFDDFISDEMDKEHFEYRSNVQDGKILVLVKIPDLKRVKKEERGDLMDVIDTLLDLQEGVKDHERYIGIHGKYNMMLVRTPSFEDEGTIVSEEPLYRFYGEKAKKD
;
A
#
# COMPACT_ATOMS: atom_id res chain seq x y z
N MET A 1 -21.62 5.78 -9.18
CA MET A 1 -20.72 6.11 -10.31
C MET A 1 -20.29 4.80 -10.96
N ILE A 2 -20.45 4.64 -12.27
CA ILE A 2 -20.03 3.39 -12.94
C ILE A 2 -18.52 3.45 -13.12
N VAL A 3 -17.81 2.58 -12.42
CA VAL A 3 -16.34 2.54 -12.35
C VAL A 3 -15.72 1.80 -13.54
N TYR A 4 -16.48 0.95 -14.24
CA TYR A 4 -15.99 0.14 -15.35
C TYR A 4 -16.96 0.21 -16.54
N GLY A 5 -16.45 0.14 -17.76
CA GLY A 5 -17.30 0.22 -18.95
C GLY A 5 -16.55 0.03 -20.26
N THR A 6 -17.25 0.29 -21.37
CA THR A 6 -16.65 0.31 -22.70
C THR A 6 -16.76 1.69 -23.31
N SER A 7 -15.66 2.18 -23.86
CA SER A 7 -15.61 3.46 -24.55
C SER A 7 -15.08 3.26 -25.97
N ALA A 8 -15.30 4.26 -26.83
CA ALA A 8 -14.82 4.25 -28.21
C ALA A 8 -13.96 5.49 -28.49
N ARG A 9 -12.88 5.33 -29.24
CA ARG A 9 -12.08 6.43 -29.79
C ARG A 9 -11.99 6.29 -31.30
N LYS A 10 -11.97 7.41 -32.02
CA LYS A 10 -11.76 7.42 -33.47
C LYS A 10 -10.38 6.81 -33.75
N ALA A 11 -10.35 5.73 -34.54
CA ALA A 11 -9.14 5.04 -34.92
C ALA A 11 -8.62 5.56 -36.26
N ASP A 12 -9.51 5.67 -37.25
CA ASP A 12 -9.17 6.18 -38.59
C ASP A 12 -10.45 6.64 -39.33
N SER A 13 -10.29 7.40 -40.40
CA SER A 13 -11.37 7.76 -41.32
C SER A 13 -10.88 7.83 -42.76
N PHE A 14 -11.63 7.26 -43.69
CA PHE A 14 -11.31 7.25 -45.11
C PHE A 14 -12.55 7.32 -45.98
N GLU A 15 -12.37 7.69 -47.25
CA GLU A 15 -13.46 7.84 -48.21
C GLU A 15 -13.49 6.67 -49.20
N ILE A 16 -14.69 6.19 -49.51
CA ILE A 16 -14.95 5.19 -50.56
C ILE A 16 -15.83 5.84 -51.63
N GLN A 17 -15.28 5.99 -52.84
CA GLN A 17 -15.97 6.64 -53.96
C GLN A 17 -16.92 5.70 -54.69
N ASN A 18 -17.82 6.25 -55.51
CA ASN A 18 -18.65 5.52 -56.47
C ASN A 18 -19.41 4.34 -55.86
N THR A 19 -20.18 4.60 -54.79
CA THR A 19 -21.00 3.58 -54.14
C THR A 19 -22.46 4.04 -54.06
N VAL A 20 -23.40 3.14 -54.32
CA VAL A 20 -24.84 3.44 -54.24
C VAL A 20 -25.24 3.57 -52.77
N CYS A 21 -25.79 4.72 -52.40
CA CYS A 21 -26.28 4.95 -51.04
C CYS A 21 -27.64 4.25 -50.83
N PRO A 22 -27.80 3.38 -49.81
CA PRO A 22 -29.08 2.70 -49.55
C PRO A 22 -30.20 3.66 -49.10
N SER A 23 -29.88 4.89 -48.72
CA SER A 23 -30.87 5.87 -48.25
C SER A 23 -31.41 6.80 -49.34
N CYS A 24 -30.60 7.18 -50.33
CA CYS A 24 -31.04 8.11 -51.40
C CYS A 24 -30.92 7.53 -52.82
N GLY A 25 -30.36 6.34 -52.99
CA GLY A 25 -30.21 5.67 -54.28
C GLY A 25 -29.17 6.30 -55.22
N GLN A 26 -28.55 7.42 -54.84
CA GLN A 26 -27.54 8.08 -55.66
C GLN A 26 -26.16 7.45 -55.49
N SER A 27 -25.39 7.43 -56.58
CA SER A 27 -23.97 7.09 -56.57
C SER A 27 -23.19 8.28 -56.03
N ALA A 28 -22.70 8.17 -54.79
CA ALA A 28 -21.95 9.22 -54.12
C ALA A 28 -20.79 8.61 -53.33
N SER A 29 -19.83 9.44 -52.94
CA SER A 29 -18.79 8.99 -52.01
C SER A 29 -19.35 8.78 -50.61
N GLN A 30 -18.74 7.86 -49.87
CA GLN A 30 -19.09 7.49 -48.50
C GLN A 30 -17.88 7.77 -47.60
N HIS A 31 -18.05 8.64 -46.60
CA HIS A 31 -17.03 8.89 -45.57
C HIS A 31 -17.17 7.83 -44.49
N VAL A 32 -16.23 6.90 -44.43
CA VAL A 32 -16.20 5.84 -43.43
C VAL A 32 -15.35 6.28 -42.25
N THR A 33 -15.92 6.23 -41.05
CA THR A 33 -15.18 6.43 -39.80
C THR A 33 -15.14 5.13 -39.01
N VAL A 34 -13.94 4.73 -38.61
CA VAL A 34 -13.68 3.54 -37.80
C VAL A 34 -13.37 3.97 -36.37
N PHE A 35 -14.10 3.43 -35.42
CA PHE A 35 -13.90 3.63 -33.99
C PHE A 35 -13.33 2.37 -33.35
N SER A 36 -12.25 2.50 -32.58
CA SER A 36 -11.74 1.41 -31.73
C SER A 36 -12.43 1.46 -30.38
N ARG A 37 -12.97 0.31 -29.96
CA ARG A 37 -13.62 0.10 -28.66
C ARG A 37 -12.65 -0.53 -27.69
N TYR A 38 -12.68 -0.10 -26.44
CA TYR A 38 -11.82 -0.60 -25.37
C TYR A 38 -12.57 -0.71 -24.05
N ALA A 39 -12.15 -1.68 -23.23
CA ALA A 39 -12.56 -1.77 -21.83
C ALA A 39 -11.81 -0.70 -21.04
N HIS A 40 -12.49 -0.08 -20.08
CA HIS A 40 -11.83 0.81 -19.13
C HIS A 40 -12.32 0.58 -17.71
N VAL A 41 -11.45 0.87 -16.76
CA VAL A 41 -11.75 0.94 -15.33
C VAL A 41 -11.23 2.29 -14.84
N TYR A 42 -12.03 3.06 -14.10
CA TYR A 42 -11.73 4.44 -13.69
C TYR A 42 -11.18 5.32 -14.84
N TRP A 43 -11.82 5.25 -16.03
CA TRP A 43 -11.39 5.93 -17.26
C TRP A 43 -10.02 5.53 -17.83
N ILE A 44 -9.34 4.54 -17.24
CA ILE A 44 -8.08 3.99 -17.75
C ILE A 44 -8.38 2.88 -18.77
N PRO A 45 -7.97 3.02 -20.04
CA PRO A 45 -8.09 1.96 -21.04
C PRO A 45 -7.25 0.73 -20.64
N LEU A 46 -7.89 -0.44 -20.57
CA LEU A 46 -7.24 -1.70 -20.21
C LEU A 46 -6.82 -2.50 -21.44
N PHE A 47 -7.75 -2.79 -22.34
CA PHE A 47 -7.50 -3.55 -23.57
C PHE A 47 -8.56 -3.24 -24.65
N PRO A 48 -8.20 -3.39 -25.95
CA PRO A 48 -9.15 -3.24 -27.03
C PRO A 48 -10.15 -4.41 -27.06
N ILE A 49 -11.43 -4.12 -27.25
CA ILE A 49 -12.51 -5.12 -27.37
C ILE A 49 -12.89 -5.34 -28.85
N GLY A 50 -12.69 -4.34 -29.70
CA GLY A 50 -12.99 -4.46 -31.13
C GLY A 50 -13.06 -3.13 -31.86
N LYS A 51 -13.67 -3.14 -33.05
CA LYS A 51 -13.90 -1.95 -33.89
C LYS A 51 -15.39 -1.80 -34.16
N LYS A 52 -15.88 -0.56 -34.26
CA LYS A 52 -17.21 -0.22 -34.78
C LYS A 52 -17.01 0.78 -35.91
N SER A 53 -17.69 0.58 -37.03
CA SER A 53 -17.55 1.46 -38.20
C SER A 53 -18.91 2.01 -38.63
N VAL A 54 -18.90 3.24 -39.10
CA VAL A 54 -20.07 3.93 -39.67
C VAL A 54 -19.66 4.58 -40.98
N ALA A 55 -20.59 4.65 -41.93
CA ALA A 55 -20.40 5.36 -43.19
C ALA A 55 -21.41 6.49 -43.31
N GLU A 56 -20.95 7.66 -43.73
CA GLU A 56 -21.78 8.83 -44.00
C GLU A 56 -21.78 9.15 -45.49
N CYS A 57 -22.97 9.27 -46.08
CA CYS A 57 -23.10 9.62 -47.49
C CYS A 57 -22.75 11.09 -47.72
N ALA A 58 -21.84 11.36 -48.67
CA ALA A 58 -21.44 12.74 -48.99
C ALA A 58 -22.60 13.60 -49.50
N ASN A 59 -23.60 12.99 -50.14
CA ASN A 59 -24.75 13.67 -50.75
C ASN A 59 -25.90 13.91 -49.76
N CYS A 60 -26.48 12.86 -49.17
CA CYS A 60 -27.66 12.99 -48.29
C CYS A 60 -27.31 13.07 -46.79
N LYS A 61 -26.03 13.00 -46.42
CA LYS A 61 -25.52 13.05 -45.03
C LYS A 61 -26.06 11.99 -44.08
N ARG A 62 -26.75 10.98 -44.61
CA ARG A 62 -27.25 9.87 -43.79
C ARG A 62 -26.12 8.95 -43.39
N THR A 63 -26.06 8.64 -42.10
CA THR A 63 -25.12 7.66 -41.53
C THR A 63 -25.75 6.27 -41.51
N ILE A 64 -24.99 5.27 -41.95
CA ILE A 64 -25.36 3.85 -41.89
C ILE A 64 -24.33 3.08 -41.05
N GLU A 65 -24.80 2.09 -40.29
CA GLU A 65 -23.91 1.22 -39.52
C GLU A 65 -23.28 0.15 -40.42
N GLN A 66 -22.13 -0.40 -40.01
CA GLN A 66 -21.43 -1.47 -40.75
C GLN A 66 -22.34 -2.66 -41.16
N LYS A 67 -23.33 -3.01 -40.32
CA LYS A 67 -24.28 -4.10 -40.62
C LYS A 67 -25.22 -3.81 -41.80
N GLN A 68 -25.35 -2.53 -42.17
CA GLN A 68 -26.24 -2.04 -43.22
C GLN A 68 -25.45 -1.63 -44.48
N PHE A 69 -24.16 -1.95 -44.55
CA PHE A 69 -23.35 -1.61 -45.71
C PHE A 69 -23.80 -2.41 -46.93
N PRO A 70 -24.08 -1.76 -48.08
CA PRO A 70 -24.33 -2.47 -49.32
C PRO A 70 -23.07 -3.23 -49.75
N ASP A 71 -23.23 -4.31 -50.52
CA ASP A 71 -22.13 -5.24 -50.83
C ASP A 71 -20.91 -4.56 -51.47
N GLN A 72 -21.15 -3.59 -52.36
CA GLN A 72 -20.07 -2.80 -52.98
C GLN A 72 -19.27 -1.97 -51.96
N LEU A 73 -19.95 -1.39 -50.96
CA LEU A 73 -19.31 -0.63 -49.88
C LEU A 73 -18.52 -1.57 -48.98
N LYS A 74 -19.14 -2.71 -48.62
CA LYS A 74 -18.57 -3.71 -47.71
C LYS A 74 -17.26 -4.29 -48.26
N MET A 75 -17.24 -4.67 -49.54
CA MET A 75 -16.04 -5.22 -50.18
C MET A 75 -14.85 -4.25 -50.14
N ARG A 76 -15.07 -2.97 -50.45
CA ARG A 76 -14.01 -1.94 -50.40
C ARG A 76 -13.62 -1.56 -48.98
N PHE A 77 -14.59 -1.59 -48.06
CA PHE A 77 -14.36 -1.38 -46.64
C PHE A 77 -13.46 -2.48 -46.04
N ASP A 78 -13.73 -3.75 -46.34
CA ASP A 78 -12.99 -4.89 -45.79
C ASP A 78 -11.50 -4.86 -46.20
N GLN A 79 -11.19 -4.35 -47.40
CA GLN A 79 -9.81 -4.14 -47.85
C GLN A 79 -9.06 -3.02 -47.09
N ARG A 80 -9.79 -2.05 -46.53
CA ARG A 80 -9.22 -0.88 -45.84
C ARG A 80 -9.17 -1.05 -44.33
N VAL A 81 -10.20 -1.67 -43.73
CA VAL A 81 -10.33 -1.82 -42.27
C VAL A 81 -9.24 -2.69 -41.65
N THR A 82 -8.67 -3.61 -42.43
CA THR A 82 -7.54 -4.47 -42.04
C THR A 82 -6.27 -3.65 -41.81
N LYS A 83 -6.10 -2.53 -42.52
CA LYS A 83 -4.95 -1.62 -42.37
C LYS A 83 -5.09 -0.66 -41.19
N VAL A 84 -6.32 -0.46 -40.69
CA VAL A 84 -6.59 0.42 -39.54
C VAL A 84 -6.01 -0.20 -38.28
N LYS A 85 -4.96 0.43 -37.72
CA LYS A 85 -4.36 -0.03 -36.47
C LYS A 85 -5.21 0.39 -35.26
N THR A 86 -5.29 -0.47 -34.25
CA THR A 86 -5.83 -0.08 -32.95
C THR A 86 -4.78 0.76 -32.20
N PRO A 87 -5.17 1.87 -31.53
CA PRO A 87 -4.25 2.67 -30.75
C PRO A 87 -3.54 1.84 -29.65
N ILE A 88 -2.20 1.92 -29.60
CA ILE A 88 -1.36 1.18 -28.63
C ILE A 88 -1.70 1.59 -27.19
N VAL A 89 -2.18 2.81 -26.99
CA VAL A 89 -2.62 3.35 -25.69
C VAL A 89 -3.73 2.54 -25.02
N HIS A 90 -4.42 1.66 -25.76
CA HIS A 90 -5.38 0.73 -25.18
C HIS A 90 -4.75 -0.36 -24.32
N TRP A 91 -3.43 -0.59 -24.39
CA TRP A 91 -2.72 -1.62 -23.63
C TRP A 91 -1.96 -1.07 -22.41
N LEU A 92 -1.91 0.26 -22.23
CA LEU A 92 -1.19 0.89 -21.12
C LEU A 92 -1.68 0.41 -19.76
N GLY A 93 -3.01 0.32 -19.57
CA GLY A 93 -3.59 -0.18 -18.33
C GLY A 93 -3.22 -1.64 -18.03
N THR A 94 -3.23 -2.51 -19.04
CA THR A 94 -2.81 -3.91 -18.88
C THR A 94 -1.32 -4.00 -18.49
N GLY A 95 -0.46 -3.17 -19.09
CA GLY A 95 0.96 -3.13 -18.75
C GLY A 95 1.21 -2.74 -17.29
N ILE A 96 0.51 -1.72 -16.79
CA ILE A 96 0.63 -1.26 -15.38
C ILE A 96 0.19 -2.36 -14.42
N ILE A 97 -0.96 -3.00 -14.68
CA ILE A 97 -1.47 -4.08 -13.83
C ILE A 97 -0.51 -5.28 -13.83
N GLY A 98 0.00 -5.67 -15.01
CA GLY A 98 0.98 -6.75 -15.11
C GLY A 98 2.27 -6.45 -14.34
N PHE A 99 2.80 -5.23 -14.46
CA PHE A 99 3.97 -4.80 -13.72
C PHE A 99 3.75 -4.82 -12.21
N ALA A 100 2.60 -4.32 -11.73
CA ALA A 100 2.29 -4.32 -10.30
C ALA A 100 2.24 -5.74 -9.71
N ILE A 101 1.66 -6.70 -10.45
CA ILE A 101 1.61 -8.11 -10.03
C ILE A 101 3.03 -8.70 -9.95
N VAL A 102 3.88 -8.45 -10.94
CA VAL A 102 5.26 -8.95 -10.97
C VAL A 102 6.11 -8.30 -9.88
N ALA A 103 5.97 -6.99 -9.66
CA ALA A 103 6.69 -6.29 -8.60
C ALA A 103 6.29 -6.79 -7.21
N PHE A 104 4.99 -7.05 -6.99
CA PHE A 104 4.50 -7.61 -5.73
C PHE A 104 5.03 -9.03 -5.49
N SER A 105 4.98 -9.90 -6.50
CA SER A 105 5.50 -11.26 -6.35
C SER A 105 7.03 -11.30 -6.18
N ALA A 106 7.77 -10.43 -6.87
CA ALA A 106 9.21 -10.29 -6.69
C ALA A 106 9.58 -9.78 -5.29
N GLY A 107 8.82 -8.83 -4.74
CA GLY A 107 9.01 -8.34 -3.37
C GLY A 107 8.92 -9.46 -2.34
N SER A 108 7.94 -10.36 -2.47
CA SER A 108 7.79 -11.52 -1.57
C SER A 108 8.97 -12.50 -1.63
N LEU A 109 9.61 -12.66 -2.79
CA LEU A 109 10.79 -13.51 -2.93
C LEU A 109 12.02 -12.89 -2.25
N ILE A 110 12.14 -11.57 -2.28
CA ILE A 110 13.25 -10.85 -1.62
C ILE A 110 13.12 -10.96 -0.10
N GLU A 111 11.92 -10.84 0.46
CA GLU A 111 11.70 -10.99 1.91
C GLU A 111 12.05 -12.41 2.40
N SER A 112 11.66 -13.44 1.66
CA SER A 112 11.98 -14.84 1.99
C SER A 112 13.49 -15.15 1.97
N SER A 113 14.29 -14.37 1.23
CA SER A 113 15.73 -14.55 1.15
C SER A 113 16.51 -13.92 2.31
N ARG A 114 15.86 -13.10 3.14
CA ARG A 114 16.47 -12.57 4.37
C ARG A 114 16.43 -13.66 5.43
N THR A 115 17.58 -14.06 5.93
CA THR A 115 17.65 -14.79 7.20
C THR A 115 17.23 -13.84 8.31
N PRO A 116 16.09 -14.04 9.00
CA PRO A 116 15.67 -13.18 10.10
C PRO A 116 16.76 -13.17 11.17
N ASP A 117 17.00 -12.02 11.78
CA ASP A 117 17.95 -11.93 12.89
C ASP A 117 17.40 -12.78 14.05
N PRO A 118 18.14 -13.74 14.63
CA PRO A 118 17.62 -14.55 15.73
C PRO A 118 17.10 -13.72 16.92
N ARG A 119 17.65 -12.51 17.11
CA ARG A 119 17.28 -11.57 18.17
C ARG A 119 15.90 -10.95 17.94
N GLU A 120 15.42 -10.88 16.70
CA GLU A 120 14.05 -10.47 16.36
C GLU A 120 13.04 -11.41 17.02
N THR A 121 13.30 -12.72 16.96
CA THR A 121 12.42 -13.73 17.58
C THR A 121 12.40 -13.59 19.11
N LEU A 122 13.53 -13.22 19.72
CA LEU A 122 13.61 -12.98 21.16
C LEU A 122 12.83 -11.72 21.57
N LEU A 123 12.98 -10.63 20.81
CA LEU A 123 12.18 -9.42 21.04
C LEU A 123 10.68 -9.69 20.91
N HIS A 124 10.27 -10.43 19.89
CA HIS A 124 8.86 -10.74 19.67
C HIS A 124 8.30 -11.66 20.74
N ALA A 125 9.12 -12.56 21.30
CA ALA A 125 8.73 -13.37 22.45
C ALA A 125 8.48 -12.49 23.68
N ASP A 126 9.32 -11.48 23.93
CA ASP A 126 9.10 -10.51 25.00
C ASP A 126 7.87 -9.63 24.73
N ILE A 127 7.68 -9.11 23.52
CA ILE A 127 6.48 -8.36 23.11
C ILE A 127 5.21 -9.21 23.33
N ALA A 128 5.22 -10.47 22.92
CA ALA A 128 4.07 -11.36 23.06
C ALA A 128 3.74 -11.70 24.52
N ALA A 129 4.72 -11.55 25.42
CA ALA A 129 4.57 -11.83 26.84
C ALA A 129 4.37 -10.56 27.69
N MET A 130 4.08 -9.42 27.06
CA MET A 130 3.57 -8.23 27.76
C MET A 130 2.20 -8.52 28.39
N THR A 131 1.90 -7.83 29.48
CA THR A 131 0.64 -8.00 30.21
C THR A 131 0.10 -6.69 30.76
N SER A 132 -1.22 -6.55 30.83
CA SER A 132 -1.87 -5.40 31.48
C SER A 132 -1.88 -5.48 33.00
N SER A 133 -1.48 -6.61 33.57
CA SER A 133 -1.47 -6.84 35.02
C SER A 133 -0.12 -7.42 35.48
N PRO A 134 0.99 -6.69 35.30
CA PRO A 134 2.29 -7.08 35.83
C PRO A 134 2.20 -7.21 37.36
N SER A 135 2.98 -8.11 37.95
CA SER A 135 3.02 -8.31 39.40
C SER A 135 4.44 -8.05 39.91
N ALA A 136 4.56 -7.45 41.09
CA ALA A 136 5.87 -7.17 41.70
C ALA A 136 6.75 -8.44 41.89
N LEU A 137 6.13 -9.62 42.00
CA LEU A 137 6.85 -10.90 42.14
C LEU A 137 7.44 -11.38 40.82
N ALA A 138 6.70 -11.24 39.72
CA ALA A 138 7.11 -11.74 38.40
C ALA A 138 7.97 -10.71 37.63
N ASP A 139 7.62 -9.43 37.76
CA ASP A 139 8.24 -8.32 37.05
C ASP A 139 8.06 -7.02 37.85
N SER A 140 9.02 -6.75 38.74
CA SER A 140 8.96 -5.60 39.62
C SER A 140 9.04 -4.27 38.87
N ASN A 141 9.81 -4.18 37.78
CA ASN A 141 9.97 -2.92 37.07
C ASN A 141 8.73 -2.61 36.25
N ALA A 142 8.15 -3.59 35.54
CA ALA A 142 6.88 -3.38 34.83
C ALA A 142 5.74 -3.03 35.78
N PHE A 143 5.71 -3.62 36.99
CA PHE A 143 4.74 -3.26 38.03
C PHE A 143 4.87 -1.79 38.45
N LEU A 144 6.10 -1.31 38.67
CA LEU A 144 6.34 0.08 39.06
C LEU A 144 6.07 1.08 37.92
N ILE A 145 6.43 0.72 36.67
CA ILE A 145 6.10 1.54 35.49
C ILE A 145 4.59 1.67 35.36
N LYS A 146 3.85 0.57 35.50
CA LYS A 146 2.38 0.62 35.48
C LYS A 146 1.83 1.54 36.57
N ALA A 147 2.30 1.41 37.81
CA ALA A 147 1.86 2.26 38.91
C ALA A 147 2.08 3.75 38.62
N LEU A 148 3.23 4.12 38.04
CA LEU A 148 3.45 5.50 37.60
C LEU A 148 2.54 5.91 36.45
N PHE A 149 2.36 5.05 35.44
CA PHE A 149 1.53 5.38 34.29
C PHE A 149 0.06 5.57 34.70
N ASP A 150 -0.42 4.79 35.67
CA ASP A 150 -1.75 4.95 36.25
C ASP A 150 -1.91 6.35 36.90
N ASP A 151 -0.88 6.84 37.60
CA ASP A 151 -0.89 8.12 38.33
C ASP A 151 -0.62 9.36 37.45
N PHE A 152 0.26 9.24 36.45
CA PHE A 152 0.78 10.38 35.69
C PHE A 152 0.13 10.58 34.31
N ILE A 153 -0.45 9.54 33.72
CA ILE A 153 -1.07 9.64 32.38
C ILE A 153 -2.53 10.11 32.51
N SER A 154 -3.01 10.88 31.52
CA SER A 154 -4.40 11.36 31.49
C SER A 154 -5.41 10.21 31.56
N ASP A 155 -6.47 10.38 32.35
CA ASP A 155 -7.62 9.46 32.44
C ASP A 155 -8.43 9.37 31.14
N GLU A 156 -8.17 10.26 30.17
CA GLU A 156 -8.73 10.17 28.82
C GLU A 156 -8.13 9.02 27.99
N MET A 157 -7.01 8.44 28.43
CA MET A 157 -6.38 7.30 27.79
C MET A 157 -6.94 5.99 28.33
N ASP A 158 -7.07 5.01 27.44
CA ASP A 158 -7.53 3.66 27.77
C ASP A 158 -6.41 2.84 28.43
N LYS A 159 -6.13 3.16 29.70
CA LYS A 159 -5.06 2.58 30.53
C LYS A 159 -5.27 1.07 30.77
N GLU A 160 -6.51 0.58 30.70
CA GLU A 160 -6.84 -0.84 30.91
C GLU A 160 -6.19 -1.76 29.86
N HIS A 161 -5.97 -1.23 28.65
CA HIS A 161 -5.36 -1.95 27.54
C HIS A 161 -3.87 -1.67 27.41
N PHE A 162 -3.25 -0.99 28.38
CA PHE A 162 -1.81 -0.85 28.38
C PHE A 162 -1.20 -2.18 28.81
N GLU A 163 -0.16 -2.61 28.11
CA GLU A 163 0.57 -3.83 28.44
C GLU A 163 2.03 -3.48 28.71
N TYR A 164 2.64 -4.16 29.67
CA TYR A 164 3.98 -3.86 30.15
C TYR A 164 4.82 -5.14 30.22
N ARG A 165 6.12 -4.99 30.03
CA ARG A 165 7.13 -6.00 30.34
C ARG A 165 8.47 -5.35 30.57
N SER A 166 9.24 -5.88 31.50
CA SER A 166 10.66 -5.60 31.64
C SER A 166 11.48 -6.87 31.66
N ASN A 167 12.74 -6.76 31.23
CA ASN A 167 13.71 -7.83 31.34
C ASN A 167 15.07 -7.23 31.65
N VAL A 168 15.81 -7.85 32.57
CA VAL A 168 17.13 -7.40 33.01
C VAL A 168 18.12 -8.53 32.80
N GLN A 169 19.17 -8.26 32.02
CA GLN A 169 20.24 -9.22 31.76
C GLN A 169 21.53 -8.48 31.39
N ASP A 170 22.69 -9.03 31.76
CA ASP A 170 24.01 -8.55 31.34
C ASP A 170 24.26 -7.04 31.55
N GLY A 171 23.76 -6.45 32.64
CA GLY A 171 23.89 -5.00 32.88
C GLY A 171 23.04 -4.14 31.94
N LYS A 172 22.02 -4.72 31.29
CA LYS A 172 21.06 -4.07 30.41
C LYS A 172 19.65 -4.25 30.95
N ILE A 173 18.78 -3.29 30.66
CA ILE A 173 17.35 -3.37 30.92
C ILE A 173 16.56 -3.12 29.63
N LEU A 174 15.66 -4.03 29.32
CA LEU A 174 14.62 -3.88 28.32
C LEU A 174 13.34 -3.45 29.01
N VAL A 175 12.70 -2.39 28.51
CA VAL A 175 11.37 -1.95 28.91
C VAL A 175 10.48 -1.90 27.68
N LEU A 176 9.38 -2.64 27.71
CA LEU A 176 8.36 -2.64 26.67
C LEU A 176 7.04 -2.16 27.25
N VAL A 177 6.43 -1.18 26.58
CA VAL A 177 5.10 -0.67 26.93
C VAL A 177 4.24 -0.62 25.68
N LYS A 178 3.02 -1.15 25.74
CA LYS A 178 2.03 -1.05 24.67
C LYS A 178 0.96 -0.06 25.08
N ILE A 179 0.75 0.94 24.22
CA ILE A 179 -0.24 2.00 24.39
C ILE A 179 -1.08 2.04 23.10
N PRO A 180 -2.23 1.32 23.04
CA PRO A 180 -3.02 1.20 21.81
C PRO A 180 -3.41 2.55 21.19
N ASP A 181 -3.74 3.52 22.03
CA ASP A 181 -4.18 4.86 21.64
C ASP A 181 -3.06 5.90 21.54
N LEU A 182 -1.79 5.49 21.53
CA LEU A 182 -0.62 6.40 21.46
C LEU A 182 -0.65 7.35 20.27
N LYS A 183 -1.32 6.97 19.18
CA LYS A 183 -1.53 7.84 18.00
C LYS A 183 -2.31 9.11 18.32
N ARG A 184 -3.12 9.12 19.38
CA ARG A 184 -3.87 10.29 19.86
C ARG A 184 -3.02 11.28 20.64
N VAL A 185 -1.90 10.82 21.22
CA VAL A 185 -0.92 11.66 21.91
C VAL A 185 -0.15 12.46 20.86
N LYS A 186 -0.04 13.77 21.06
CA LYS A 186 0.73 14.65 20.18
C LYS A 186 2.19 14.22 20.17
N LYS A 187 2.87 14.41 19.04
CA LYS A 187 4.25 13.90 18.88
C LYS A 187 5.16 14.45 19.98
N GLU A 188 5.00 15.72 20.33
CA GLU A 188 5.77 16.44 21.33
C GLU A 188 5.57 15.87 22.75
N GLU A 189 4.39 15.33 23.05
CA GLU A 189 4.04 14.74 24.35
C GLU A 189 4.44 13.25 24.45
N ARG A 190 4.90 12.64 23.34
CA ARG A 190 5.35 11.23 23.36
C ARG A 190 6.73 11.08 23.97
N GLY A 191 7.59 12.10 23.83
CA GLY A 191 8.90 12.15 24.48
C GLY A 191 8.77 12.10 26.00
N ASP A 192 7.77 12.79 26.57
CA ASP A 192 7.50 12.81 28.01
C ASP A 192 7.29 11.39 28.59
N LEU A 193 6.70 10.47 27.81
CA LEU A 193 6.50 9.09 28.24
C LEU A 193 7.83 8.35 28.46
N MET A 194 8.81 8.60 27.60
CA MET A 194 10.14 8.00 27.75
C MET A 194 10.86 8.59 28.95
N ASP A 195 10.74 9.90 29.16
CA ASP A 195 11.39 10.60 30.27
C ASP A 195 10.82 10.18 31.64
N VAL A 196 9.51 9.86 31.70
CA VAL A 196 8.89 9.26 32.88
C VAL A 196 9.48 7.88 33.18
N ILE A 197 9.63 7.04 32.15
CA ILE A 197 10.27 5.71 32.31
C ILE A 197 11.71 5.90 32.80
N ASP A 198 12.48 6.79 32.19
CA ASP A 198 13.87 7.04 32.60
C ASP A 198 13.99 7.52 34.04
N THR A 199 13.11 8.44 34.45
CA THR A 199 13.05 8.93 35.83
C THR A 199 12.78 7.79 36.81
N LEU A 200 11.88 6.86 36.48
CA LEU A 200 11.66 5.68 37.33
C LEU A 200 12.91 4.82 37.44
N LEU A 201 13.57 4.54 36.31
CA LEU A 201 14.75 3.67 36.27
C LEU A 201 15.93 4.29 37.03
N ASP A 202 16.09 5.62 36.98
CA ASP A 202 17.09 6.36 37.75
C ASP A 202 16.92 6.23 39.27
N LEU A 203 15.67 6.13 39.75
CA LEU A 203 15.35 5.98 41.17
C LEU A 203 15.62 4.56 41.70
N GLN A 204 15.86 3.60 40.81
CA GLN A 204 16.04 2.20 41.18
C GLN A 204 17.53 1.83 41.23
N GLU A 205 18.08 1.71 42.44
CA GLU A 205 19.49 1.29 42.67
C GLU A 205 19.89 0.03 41.88
N GLY A 206 18.97 -0.91 41.66
CA GLY A 206 19.24 -2.16 40.95
C GLY A 206 19.40 -2.03 39.43
N VAL A 207 18.89 -0.96 38.81
CA VAL A 207 18.87 -0.80 37.33
C VAL A 207 19.33 0.57 36.84
N LYS A 208 19.58 1.53 37.74
CA LYS A 208 20.00 2.91 37.39
C LYS A 208 21.22 2.96 36.46
N ASP A 209 22.20 2.08 36.69
CA ASP A 209 23.47 2.02 35.95
C ASP A 209 23.42 1.07 34.73
N HIS A 210 22.25 0.49 34.43
CA HIS A 210 22.10 -0.42 33.30
C HIS A 210 21.93 0.32 31.98
N GLU A 211 22.43 -0.26 30.89
CA GLU A 211 22.10 0.21 29.55
C GLU A 211 20.60 0.02 29.27
N ARG A 212 19.93 1.08 28.81
CA ARG A 212 18.47 1.12 28.67
C ARG A 212 18.04 0.89 27.23
N TYR A 213 17.13 -0.05 27.05
CA TYR A 213 16.49 -0.36 25.78
C TYR A 213 14.99 -0.23 25.99
N ILE A 214 14.39 0.85 25.51
CA ILE A 214 12.98 1.17 25.76
C ILE A 214 12.23 1.16 24.42
N GLY A 215 11.16 0.38 24.34
CA GLY A 215 10.27 0.31 23.19
C GLY A 215 8.83 0.59 23.58
N ILE A 216 8.19 1.57 22.93
CA ILE A 216 6.76 1.84 23.10
C ILE A 216 5.99 1.45 21.83
N HIS A 217 5.15 0.43 21.96
CA HIS A 217 4.24 -0.07 20.94
C HIS A 217 2.94 0.73 20.90
N GLY A 218 2.53 1.14 19.70
CA GLY A 218 1.14 1.48 19.43
C GLY A 218 0.27 0.24 19.27
N LYS A 219 -0.93 0.41 18.72
CA LYS A 219 -1.85 -0.72 18.45
C LYS A 219 -1.29 -1.83 17.54
N TYR A 220 -0.45 -1.47 16.56
CA TYR A 220 0.00 -2.41 15.53
C TYR A 220 1.52 -2.45 15.31
N ASN A 221 2.25 -1.44 15.78
CA ASN A 221 3.65 -1.26 15.41
C ASN A 221 4.38 -0.46 16.50
N MET A 222 5.71 -0.57 16.52
CA MET A 222 6.58 0.25 17.35
C MET A 222 6.49 1.72 16.93
N MET A 223 6.40 2.62 17.91
CA MET A 223 6.22 4.05 17.68
C MET A 223 7.30 4.90 18.34
N LEU A 224 7.93 4.40 19.40
CA LEU A 224 9.10 5.02 20.01
C LEU A 224 10.11 3.95 20.37
N VAL A 225 11.39 4.25 20.11
CA VAL A 225 12.52 3.42 20.51
C VAL A 225 13.61 4.32 21.07
N ARG A 226 14.13 3.97 22.25
CA ARG A 226 15.29 4.61 22.87
C ARG A 226 16.30 3.54 23.28
N THR A 227 17.55 3.73 22.91
CA THR A 227 18.70 2.86 23.23
C THR A 227 19.89 3.76 23.60
N PRO A 228 20.99 3.24 24.15
CA PRO A 228 22.14 4.08 24.53
C PRO A 228 22.77 4.85 23.35
N SER A 229 22.52 4.42 22.11
CA SER A 229 23.15 4.97 20.90
C SER A 229 22.17 5.52 19.86
N PHE A 230 20.86 5.40 20.12
CA PHE A 230 19.83 5.71 19.12
C PHE A 230 18.50 6.00 19.79
N GLU A 231 17.81 7.03 19.32
CA GLU A 231 16.45 7.38 19.72
C GLU A 231 15.65 7.79 18.48
N ASP A 232 14.41 7.31 18.38
CA ASP A 232 13.49 7.68 17.30
C ASP A 232 12.03 7.63 17.77
N GLU A 233 11.23 8.54 17.22
CA GLU A 233 9.83 8.75 17.55
C GLU A 233 9.01 9.06 16.29
N GLY A 234 7.95 8.27 16.06
CA GLY A 234 7.19 8.37 14.82
C GLY A 234 5.88 7.61 14.85
N THR A 235 5.25 7.53 13.67
CA THR A 235 4.07 6.67 13.49
C THR A 235 4.46 5.21 13.31
N ILE A 236 5.65 4.94 12.78
CA ILE A 236 6.27 3.62 12.60
C ILE A 236 7.77 3.82 12.80
N VAL A 237 8.35 3.14 13.77
CA VAL A 237 9.79 3.18 14.10
C VAL A 237 10.38 1.78 13.98
N SER A 238 11.65 1.68 13.59
CA SER A 238 12.36 0.39 13.53
C SER A 238 12.62 -0.15 14.93
N GLU A 239 12.32 -1.44 15.14
CA GLU A 239 12.63 -2.17 16.38
C GLU A 239 14.06 -2.76 16.39
N GLU A 240 14.76 -2.76 15.25
CA GLU A 240 16.13 -3.30 15.12
C GLU A 240 17.12 -2.77 16.17
N PRO A 241 17.09 -1.48 16.59
CA PRO A 241 17.97 -0.99 17.64
C PRO A 241 17.82 -1.74 18.97
N LEU A 242 16.63 -2.26 19.30
CA LEU A 242 16.38 -3.02 20.53
C LEU A 242 17.04 -4.40 20.50
N TYR A 243 17.39 -4.93 19.31
CA TYR A 243 18.02 -6.25 19.21
C TYR A 243 19.36 -6.32 19.97
N ARG A 244 20.05 -5.19 20.16
CA ARG A 244 21.30 -5.09 20.93
C ARG A 244 21.14 -5.44 22.42
N PHE A 245 19.92 -5.41 22.95
CA PHE A 245 19.61 -5.94 24.28
C PHE A 245 19.94 -7.44 24.38
N TYR A 246 19.67 -8.21 23.31
CA TYR A 246 19.90 -9.66 23.25
C TYR A 246 21.32 -10.05 22.81
N GLY A 247 22.23 -9.08 22.70
CA GLY A 247 23.61 -9.29 22.29
C GLY A 247 23.97 -8.64 20.95
N GLU A 248 25.24 -8.71 20.59
CA GLU A 248 25.77 -8.14 19.35
C GLU A 248 25.36 -8.94 18.12
N LYS A 249 25.31 -8.28 16.96
CA LYS A 249 25.00 -8.95 15.69
C LYS A 249 26.12 -9.94 15.38
N ALA A 250 25.79 -11.23 15.23
CA ALA A 250 26.77 -12.23 14.86
C ALA A 250 27.47 -11.79 13.56
N LYS A 251 28.80 -11.77 13.56
CA LYS A 251 29.56 -11.54 12.32
C LYS A 251 29.26 -12.70 11.39
N LYS A 252 28.88 -12.38 10.15
CA LYS A 252 28.69 -13.38 9.11
C LYS A 252 30.08 -13.88 8.73
N ASP A 253 30.39 -15.13 9.05
CA ASP A 253 31.62 -15.81 8.63
C ASP A 253 31.71 -15.93 7.10
#